data_AF-A0A101G9W9-F1
#
_entry.id   AF-A0A101G9W9-F1
#
_cell.length_a   1.000
_cell.length_b   1.000
_cell.length_c   1.000
_cell.angle_alpha   90.00
_cell.angle_beta   90.00
_cell.angle_gamma   90.00
#
_symmetry.space_group_name_H-M   'P 1'
#
loop_
_entity.id
_entity.type
_entity.pdbx_description
1 polymer ?
#
loop_
_entity_poly.entity_id
_entity_poly.type
_entity_poly.pdbx_seq_one_letter_code
_entity_poly.pdbx_strand_id
1 'polypeptide(L)'
;IDKLNHDPKFHGILVQMPLPRQLDASEIIHRIRPEKDVDGFHPENVGRLILDEEGFQPCTPAGIMEILRYYKISLEGKHAVVVGRSNIVGKPMLNMLYQKKKDANATATICHTRTRDMGSITRMADVPCDSWT
;
A
#
# COMPACT_ATOMS: atom_id res chain seq x y z
N ILE A 1 18.81 7.76 10.98
CA ILE A 1 18.57 7.30 9.59
C ILE A 1 19.83 7.42 8.74
N ASP A 2 20.47 8.59 8.69
CA ASP A 2 21.62 8.84 7.80
C ASP A 2 22.78 7.87 7.93
N LYS A 3 23.14 7.50 9.16
CA LYS A 3 24.17 6.49 9.39
C LYS A 3 23.83 5.15 8.71
N LEU A 4 22.58 4.71 8.80
CA LEU A 4 22.12 3.46 8.18
C LEU A 4 22.02 3.57 6.64
N ASN A 5 21.67 4.74 6.12
CA ASN A 5 21.64 4.99 4.67
C ASN A 5 23.03 4.85 4.02
N HIS A 6 24.08 5.32 4.71
CA HIS A 6 25.44 5.32 4.18
C HIS A 6 26.22 4.04 4.50
N ASP A 7 25.78 3.26 5.47
CA ASP A 7 26.45 2.02 5.85
C ASP A 7 26.04 0.86 4.90
N PRO A 8 26.97 0.30 4.11
CA PRO A 8 26.68 -0.76 3.15
C PRO A 8 26.32 -2.10 3.80
N LYS A 9 26.54 -2.26 5.12
CA LYS A 9 26.13 -3.47 5.86
C LYS A 9 24.61 -3.61 5.95
N PHE A 10 23.87 -2.51 5.87
CA PHE A 10 22.41 -2.49 6.00
C PHE A 10 21.76 -2.31 4.64
N HIS A 11 20.93 -3.27 4.23
CA HIS A 11 20.23 -3.27 2.94
C HIS A 11 18.82 -2.70 3.00
N GLY A 12 18.24 -2.62 4.21
CA GLY A 12 16.89 -2.15 4.43
C GLY A 12 16.76 -1.43 5.77
N ILE A 13 15.83 -0.49 5.83
CA ILE A 13 15.47 0.28 7.01
C ILE A 13 13.95 0.17 7.19
N LEU A 14 13.55 -0.31 8.36
CA LEU A 14 12.16 -0.37 8.81
C LEU A 14 11.96 0.65 9.93
N VAL A 15 10.83 1.33 9.93
CA VAL A 15 10.46 2.27 11.00
C VAL A 15 9.14 1.83 11.61
N GLN A 16 9.22 1.30 12.83
CA GLN A 16 8.04 0.85 13.56
C GLN A 16 7.13 2.04 13.90
N MET A 17 5.86 1.92 13.51
CA MET A 17 4.79 2.88 13.81
C MET A 17 3.89 2.35 14.95
N PRO A 18 3.19 3.22 15.73
CA PRO A 18 3.26 4.68 15.68
C PRO A 18 4.52 5.22 16.37
N LEU A 19 5.00 6.36 15.88
CA LEU A 19 6.11 7.08 16.51
C LEU A 19 5.63 7.92 17.72
N PRO A 20 6.53 8.23 18.67
CA PRO A 20 6.29 9.25 19.68
C PRO A 20 5.80 10.57 19.07
N ARG A 21 4.85 11.26 19.72
CA ARG A 21 4.17 12.45 19.18
C ARG A 21 5.09 13.60 18.76
N GLN A 22 6.28 13.67 19.35
CA GLN A 22 7.29 14.69 19.06
C GLN A 22 8.10 14.42 17.79
N LEU A 23 7.94 13.24 17.17
CA LEU A 23 8.64 12.87 15.93
C LEU A 23 7.70 12.97 14.73
N ASP A 24 8.21 13.57 13.65
CA ASP A 24 7.51 13.60 12.37
C ASP A 24 7.82 12.31 11.58
N ALA A 25 6.79 11.48 11.41
CA ALA A 25 6.89 10.25 10.65
C ALA A 25 7.23 10.49 9.18
N SER A 26 6.70 11.56 8.59
CA SER A 26 6.95 11.91 7.18
C SER A 26 8.41 12.29 7.00
N GLU A 27 8.97 13.10 7.91
CA GLU A 27 10.38 13.48 7.86
C GLU A 27 11.29 12.25 7.94
N ILE A 28 11.00 11.33 8.86
CA ILE A 28 11.79 10.11 9.03
C ILE A 28 11.70 9.22 7.79
N ILE A 29 10.51 8.99 7.24
CA ILE A 29 10.30 8.16 6.05
C ILE A 29 11.00 8.79 4.84
N HIS A 30 10.87 10.10 4.63
CA HIS A 30 11.53 10.82 3.52
C HIS A 30 13.06 10.85 3.65
N ARG A 31 13.59 10.65 4.86
CA ARG A 31 15.04 10.55 5.08
C ARG A 31 15.60 9.20 4.69
N ILE A 32 14.80 8.14 4.61
CA ILE A 32 15.25 6.80 4.21
C ILE A 32 15.52 6.81 2.70
N ARG A 33 16.67 6.30 2.27
CA ARG A 33 16.95 6.14 0.83
C ARG A 33 15.92 5.20 0.19
N PRO A 34 15.31 5.53 -0.96
CA PRO A 34 14.29 4.69 -1.60
C PRO A 34 14.70 3.23 -1.77
N GLU A 35 15.97 2.98 -2.11
CA GLU A 35 16.57 1.66 -2.29
C GLU A 35 16.83 0.90 -0.97
N LYS A 36 16.59 1.52 0.18
CA LYS A 36 16.60 0.88 1.51
C LYS A 36 15.24 0.95 2.21
N ASP A 37 14.23 1.56 1.59
CA ASP A 37 12.87 1.67 2.13
C ASP A 37 12.09 0.38 1.88
N VAL A 38 12.38 -0.64 2.69
CA VAL A 38 11.78 -1.97 2.57
C VAL A 38 10.29 -2.00 2.96
N ASP A 39 9.78 -0.94 3.60
CA ASP A 39 8.35 -0.74 3.86
C ASP A 39 7.60 -0.07 2.71
N GLY A 40 8.30 0.50 1.72
CA GLY A 40 7.72 1.06 0.50
C GLY A 40 6.91 2.35 0.69
N PHE A 41 7.16 3.10 1.77
CA PHE A 41 6.42 4.34 2.07
C PHE A 41 7.12 5.61 1.61
N HIS A 42 8.38 5.52 1.17
CA HIS A 42 9.09 6.65 0.57
C HIS A 42 8.31 7.17 -0.64
N PRO A 43 8.11 8.49 -0.80
CA PRO A 43 7.31 9.05 -1.90
C PRO A 43 7.75 8.59 -3.29
N GLU A 44 9.05 8.35 -3.48
CA GLU A 44 9.57 7.78 -4.73
C GLU A 44 9.08 6.34 -4.99
N ASN A 45 9.09 5.47 -3.97
CA ASN A 45 8.57 4.11 -4.07
C ASN A 45 7.04 4.10 -4.27
N VAL A 46 6.33 5.01 -3.60
CA VAL A 46 4.89 5.23 -3.83
C VAL A 46 4.62 5.71 -5.26
N GLY A 47 5.45 6.62 -5.77
CA GLY A 47 5.38 7.10 -7.16
C GLY A 47 5.59 5.97 -8.16
N ARG A 48 6.65 5.17 -7.96
CA ARG A 48 6.93 3.96 -8.76
C ARG A 48 5.75 2.99 -8.73
N LEU A 49 5.13 2.74 -7.57
CA LEU A 49 3.94 1.91 -7.46
C LEU A 49 2.78 2.43 -8.33
N ILE A 50 2.52 3.75 -8.30
CA ILE A 50 1.44 4.36 -9.09
C ILE A 50 1.72 4.26 -10.60
N LEU A 51 2.98 4.46 -10.99
CA LEU A 51 3.45 4.38 -12.38
C LEU A 51 3.62 2.94 -12.89
N ASP A 52 3.44 1.95 -12.03
CA ASP A 52 3.69 0.54 -12.30
C ASP A 52 5.16 0.21 -12.62
N GLU A 53 6.09 0.92 -11.95
CA GLU A 53 7.53 0.76 -12.07
C GLU A 53 8.12 -0.13 -10.95
N GLU A 54 9.36 -0.59 -11.17
CA GLU A 54 10.08 -1.38 -10.17
C GLU A 54 10.51 -0.55 -8.96
N GLY A 55 10.24 -1.08 -7.76
CA GLY A 55 10.60 -0.47 -6.49
C GLY A 55 10.05 -1.27 -5.31
N PHE A 56 10.38 -0.83 -4.09
CA PHE A 56 9.75 -1.41 -2.91
C PHE A 56 8.27 -1.04 -2.88
N GLN A 57 7.47 -2.00 -2.43
CA GLN A 57 6.03 -1.86 -2.35
C GLN A 57 5.59 -1.95 -0.89
N PRO A 58 4.52 -1.21 -0.50
CA PRO A 58 3.90 -1.34 0.81
C PRO A 58 3.66 -2.79 1.21
N CYS A 59 4.31 -3.20 2.30
CA CYS A 59 4.41 -4.60 2.70
C CYS A 59 3.05 -5.27 2.95
N THR A 60 2.11 -4.54 3.58
CA THR A 60 0.75 -5.06 3.87
C THR A 60 -0.07 -5.26 2.58
N PRO A 61 -0.26 -4.25 1.72
CA PRO A 61 -0.88 -4.46 0.40
C PRO A 61 -0.21 -5.54 -0.45
N ALA A 62 1.13 -5.56 -0.50
CA ALA A 62 1.88 -6.58 -1.23
C ALA A 62 1.59 -7.99 -0.70
N GLY A 63 1.55 -8.16 0.62
CA GLY A 63 1.18 -9.42 1.27
C GLY A 63 -0.25 -9.85 0.95
N ILE A 64 -1.21 -8.92 0.89
CA ILE A 64 -2.60 -9.22 0.48
C ILE A 64 -2.63 -9.73 -0.97
N MET A 65 -1.93 -9.05 -1.88
CA MET A 65 -1.83 -9.49 -3.29
C MET A 65 -1.19 -10.88 -3.40
N GLU A 66 -0.17 -11.17 -2.59
CA GLU A 66 0.44 -12.50 -2.52
C GLU A 66 -0.54 -13.58 -2.05
N ILE A 67 -1.31 -13.29 -1.00
CA ILE A 67 -2.33 -14.21 -0.48
C ILE A 67 -3.37 -14.52 -1.57
N LEU A 68 -3.87 -13.49 -2.27
CA LEU A 68 -4.83 -13.66 -3.36
C LEU A 68 -4.25 -14.52 -4.49
N ARG A 69 -2.98 -14.28 -4.86
CA ARG A 69 -2.26 -15.08 -5.86
C ARG A 69 -2.11 -16.53 -5.43
N TYR A 70 -1.67 -16.78 -4.18
CA TYR A 70 -1.48 -18.12 -3.64
C TYR A 70 -2.76 -18.95 -3.69
N TYR A 71 -3.89 -18.35 -3.31
CA TYR A 71 -5.20 -18.98 -3.37
C TYR A 71 -5.85 -18.96 -4.77
N LYS A 72 -5.15 -18.45 -5.79
CA LYS A 72 -5.62 -18.36 -7.18
C LYS A 72 -6.95 -17.61 -7.32
N ILE A 73 -7.14 -16.59 -6.47
CA ILE A 73 -8.32 -15.72 -6.54
C ILE A 73 -8.10 -14.73 -7.67
N SER A 74 -8.78 -14.94 -8.80
CA SER A 74 -8.74 -13.99 -9.91
C SER A 74 -9.33 -12.64 -9.46
N LEU A 75 -8.64 -11.55 -9.81
CA LEU A 75 -9.10 -10.16 -9.67
C LEU A 75 -9.61 -9.57 -10.99
N GLU A 76 -9.35 -10.24 -12.12
CA GLU A 76 -9.72 -9.80 -13.46
C GLU A 76 -11.22 -9.47 -13.53
N GLY A 77 -11.52 -8.20 -13.84
CA GLY A 77 -12.88 -7.72 -14.05
C GLY A 77 -13.75 -7.64 -12.78
N LYS A 78 -13.23 -7.99 -11.60
CA LYS A 78 -13.98 -7.93 -10.33
C LYS A 78 -14.11 -6.50 -9.82
N HIS A 79 -15.15 -6.26 -9.01
CA HIS A 79 -15.28 -5.03 -8.23
C HIS A 79 -14.63 -5.18 -6.86
N ALA A 80 -13.45 -4.58 -6.69
CA ALA A 80 -12.77 -4.50 -5.40
C ALA A 80 -13.15 -3.21 -4.67
N VAL A 81 -13.52 -3.31 -3.39
CA VAL A 81 -13.86 -2.15 -2.56
C VAL A 81 -12.90 -2.09 -1.37
N VAL A 82 -12.08 -1.03 -1.34
CA VAL A 82 -11.17 -0.73 -0.24
C VAL A 82 -11.86 0.22 0.74
N VAL A 83 -11.95 -0.16 2.00
CA VAL A 83 -12.46 0.70 3.08
C VAL A 83 -11.27 1.26 3.86
N GLY A 84 -11.15 2.58 3.86
CA GLY A 84 -10.03 3.32 4.45
C GLY A 84 -9.03 3.81 3.39
N ARG A 85 -8.39 4.94 3.69
CA ARG A 85 -7.53 5.68 2.74
C ARG A 85 -6.21 6.14 3.36
N SER A 86 -5.68 5.35 4.29
CA SER A 86 -4.36 5.58 4.87
C SER A 86 -3.27 5.51 3.79
N ASN A 87 -2.17 6.21 4.04
CA ASN A 87 -1.03 6.21 3.11
C ASN A 87 -0.28 4.87 3.11
N ILE A 88 -0.43 4.07 4.17
CA ILE A 88 0.32 2.82 4.37
C ILE A 88 -0.43 1.57 3.92
N VAL A 89 -1.78 1.58 3.88
CA VAL A 89 -2.58 0.42 3.48
C VAL A 89 -3.62 0.80 2.42
N GLY A 90 -4.57 1.67 2.73
CA GLY A 90 -5.75 1.88 1.87
C GLY A 90 -5.43 2.39 0.47
N LYS A 91 -4.67 3.49 0.36
CA LYS A 91 -4.23 4.04 -0.94
C LYS A 91 -3.36 3.06 -1.73
N PRO A 92 -2.30 2.45 -1.17
CA PRO A 92 -1.48 1.51 -1.94
C PRO A 92 -2.23 0.24 -2.33
N MET A 93 -3.11 -0.29 -1.48
CA MET A 93 -3.99 -1.40 -1.83
C MET A 93 -4.84 -1.07 -3.07
N LEU A 94 -5.47 0.12 -3.09
CA LEU A 94 -6.22 0.58 -4.26
C LEU A 94 -5.36 0.59 -5.52
N ASN A 95 -4.14 1.16 -5.45
CA ASN A 95 -3.22 1.25 -6.58
C ASN A 95 -2.79 -0.12 -7.11
N MET A 96 -2.60 -1.12 -6.24
CA MET A 96 -2.25 -2.47 -6.67
C MET A 96 -3.40 -3.21 -7.35
N LEU A 97 -4.64 -2.99 -6.91
CA LEU A 97 -5.80 -3.75 -7.39
C LEU A 97 -6.16 -3.45 -8.85
N TYR A 98 -6.03 -2.21 -9.30
CA TYR A 98 -6.46 -1.81 -10.64
C TYR A 98 -5.37 -1.89 -11.72
N GLN A 99 -4.11 -2.16 -11.35
CA GLN A 99 -3.00 -2.24 -12.30
C GLN A 99 -3.31 -3.23 -13.42
N LYS A 100 -2.81 -2.94 -14.64
CA LYS A 100 -2.99 -3.80 -15.83
C LYS A 100 -2.08 -5.03 -15.76
N LYS A 101 -2.38 -5.95 -14.85
CA LYS A 101 -1.61 -7.18 -14.59
C LYS A 101 -2.53 -8.37 -14.36
N LYS A 102 -2.02 -9.57 -14.63
CA LYS A 102 -2.74 -10.84 -14.47
C LYS A 102 -3.30 -11.06 -13.06
N ASP A 103 -2.54 -10.66 -12.04
CA ASP A 103 -2.92 -10.82 -10.63
C ASP A 103 -3.60 -9.56 -10.06
N ALA A 104 -4.08 -8.67 -10.93
CA ALA A 104 -4.75 -7.41 -10.60
C ALA A 104 -5.91 -7.18 -11.59
N ASN A 105 -6.00 -5.99 -12.18
CA ASN A 105 -6.99 -5.64 -13.21
C ASN A 105 -8.45 -5.66 -12.72
N ALA A 106 -8.66 -5.31 -11.45
CA ALA A 106 -9.99 -5.10 -10.87
C ALA A 106 -10.51 -3.68 -11.16
N THR A 107 -11.83 -3.54 -11.25
CA THR A 107 -12.47 -2.25 -11.02
C THR A 107 -12.39 -1.95 -9.54
N ALA A 108 -11.78 -0.84 -9.14
CA ALA A 108 -11.51 -0.57 -7.73
C ALA A 108 -12.22 0.71 -7.23
N THR A 109 -12.81 0.65 -6.03
CA THR A 109 -13.46 1.78 -5.35
C THR A 109 -12.88 1.96 -3.96
N ILE A 110 -12.65 3.21 -3.55
CA ILE A 110 -12.19 3.53 -2.19
C ILE A 110 -13.29 4.24 -1.39
N CYS A 111 -13.60 3.69 -0.22
CA CYS A 111 -14.50 4.25 0.77
C CYS A 111 -13.70 4.85 1.94
N HIS A 112 -14.25 5.86 2.60
CA HIS A 112 -13.64 6.49 3.78
C HIS A 112 -14.70 7.12 4.67
N THR A 113 -14.28 7.73 5.78
CA THR A 113 -15.15 8.38 6.80
C THR A 113 -16.08 9.48 6.30
N ARG A 114 -16.04 9.84 5.02
CA ARG A 114 -16.91 10.83 4.38
C ARG A 114 -17.72 10.25 3.20
N THR A 115 -17.65 8.95 2.97
CA THR A 115 -18.49 8.23 2.03
C THR A 115 -19.92 8.19 2.58
N ARG A 116 -20.90 8.72 1.84
CA ARG A 116 -22.28 8.93 2.32
C ARG A 116 -23.03 7.63 2.64
N ASP A 117 -22.91 6.62 1.77
CA ASP A 117 -23.53 5.32 1.96
C ASP A 117 -22.49 4.24 1.66
N MET A 118 -21.59 4.04 2.62
CA MET A 118 -20.54 3.03 2.51
C MET A 118 -21.13 1.63 2.39
N GLY A 119 -22.26 1.37 3.05
CA GLY A 119 -22.91 0.06 3.07
C GLY A 119 -23.37 -0.38 1.68
N SER A 120 -23.97 0.51 0.89
CA SER A 120 -24.38 0.13 -0.48
C SER A 120 -23.17 -0.17 -1.36
N ILE A 121 -22.10 0.61 -1.26
CA ILE A 121 -20.88 0.40 -2.04
C ILE A 121 -20.19 -0.91 -1.65
N THR A 122 -20.04 -1.20 -0.36
CA THR A 122 -19.39 -2.44 0.10
C THR A 122 -20.20 -3.69 -0.25
N ARG A 123 -21.52 -3.60 -0.37
CA ARG A 123 -22.37 -4.73 -0.81
C ARG A 123 -22.20 -5.08 -2.29
N MET A 124 -21.65 -4.17 -3.10
CA MET A 124 -21.32 -4.43 -4.50
C MET A 124 -19.97 -5.13 -4.68
N ALA A 125 -19.17 -5.26 -3.61
CA ALA A 125 -17.81 -5.76 -3.69
C ALA A 125 -17.76 -7.28 -3.92
N ASP A 126 -17.11 -7.71 -4.99
CA ASP A 126 -16.64 -9.09 -5.14
C ASP A 126 -15.43 -9.36 -4.24
N VAL A 127 -14.66 -8.31 -3.94
CA VAL A 127 -13.43 -8.36 -3.11
C VAL A 127 -13.46 -7.19 -2.11
N PRO A 128 -13.91 -7.40 -0.87
CA PRO A 128 -13.82 -6.40 0.18
C PRO A 128 -12.42 -6.37 0.80
N CYS A 129 -11.84 -5.17 0.92
CA CYS A 129 -10.58 -4.95 1.61
C CYS A 129 -10.77 -3.89 2.70
N ASP A 130 -10.75 -4.29 3.97
CA ASP A 130 -10.79 -3.35 5.09
C ASP A 130 -9.37 -3.03 5.54
N SER A 131 -9.01 -1.75 5.55
CA SER A 131 -7.65 -1.29 5.85
C SER A 131 -7.44 -0.80 7.29
N TRP A 132 -8.38 -1.06 8.22
CA TRP A 132 -8.32 -0.74 9.66
C TRP A 132 -7.41 0.45 9.99
N THR A 133 -7.80 1.65 9.53
CA THR A 133 -7.16 2.93 9.86
C THR A 133 -8.13 4.08 9.77
#